data_AF-A0A2V6YUY2-F1
#
_entry.id   AF-A0A2V6YUY2-F1
#
_cell.length_a   1.000
_cell.length_b   1.000
_cell.length_c   1.000
_cell.angle_alpha   90.00
_cell.angle_beta   90.00
_cell.angle_gamma   90.00
#
_symmetry.space_group_name_H-M   'P 1'
#
loop_
_entity.id
_entity.type
_entity.pdbx_description
1 polymer ?
#
loop_
_entity_poly.entity_id
_entity_poly.type
_entity_poly.pdbx_seq_one_letter_code
_entity_poly.pdbx_strand_id
1 'polypeptide(L)'
;MALSVSSAFAQSVKITPLGSHAGELCFNDRALLFEDPTGVRILYDAGRTVAGGTDPRLGEVHVVLLTHAHGDHIGDTKAAGPDAGACDQPATVSAAPNSNTAEIAAAKNSAVIVSNDMGAFLARKIQNIRGAETPACPATGLGREVTVPRSSPCVGNVQLGGKRTVRDFGHDRGVQIALVHADHSNNVPRILLADGARTNLAPDNLTA
;
A
#
# COMPACT_ATOMS: atom_id res chain seq x y z
N MET A 1 28.82 35.47 -20.70
CA MET A 1 28.34 34.50 -19.69
C MET A 1 26.89 34.22 -20.02
N ALA A 2 26.57 33.07 -20.62
CA ALA A 2 25.18 32.71 -20.94
C ALA A 2 24.59 31.96 -19.75
N LEU A 3 23.50 32.48 -19.18
CA LEU A 3 22.71 31.73 -18.19
C LEU A 3 21.90 30.67 -18.94
N SER A 4 22.30 29.42 -18.80
CA SER A 4 21.47 28.27 -19.14
C SER A 4 20.36 28.13 -18.11
N VAL A 5 19.12 28.40 -18.52
CA VAL A 5 17.93 28.09 -17.74
C VAL A 5 17.63 26.60 -17.97
N SER A 6 17.96 25.75 -16.99
CA SER A 6 17.56 24.36 -17.00
C SER A 6 16.04 24.29 -16.84
N SER A 7 15.32 23.69 -17.79
CA SER A 7 13.93 23.32 -17.60
C SER A 7 13.84 22.34 -16.43
N ALA A 8 13.35 22.81 -15.29
CA ALA A 8 12.97 21.94 -14.19
C ALA A 8 11.72 21.17 -14.62
N PHE A 9 11.89 19.96 -15.16
CA PHE A 9 10.78 19.03 -15.26
C PHE A 9 10.31 18.71 -13.85
N ALA A 10 9.05 18.99 -13.55
CA ALA A 10 8.44 18.53 -12.32
C ALA A 10 8.63 17.00 -12.24
N GLN A 11 9.31 16.54 -11.21
CA GLN A 11 9.44 15.12 -10.90
C GLN A 11 8.11 14.64 -10.34
N SER A 12 7.16 14.37 -11.24
CA SER A 12 5.82 13.94 -10.89
C SER A 12 5.79 12.45 -10.55
N VAL A 13 5.05 12.11 -9.50
CA VAL A 13 4.63 10.73 -9.24
C VAL A 13 3.30 10.51 -9.96
N LYS A 14 3.24 9.48 -10.80
CA LYS A 14 1.98 9.06 -11.41
C LYS A 14 1.22 8.18 -10.42
N ILE A 15 -0.04 8.52 -10.18
CA ILE A 15 -0.94 7.75 -9.32
C ILE A 15 -2.05 7.19 -10.19
N THR A 16 -2.19 5.87 -10.21
CA THR A 16 -3.23 5.17 -10.97
C THR A 16 -4.17 4.48 -9.99
N PRO A 17 -5.43 4.91 -9.86
CA PRO A 17 -6.41 4.18 -9.08
C PRO A 17 -6.72 2.85 -9.77
N LEU A 18 -6.65 1.76 -9.02
CA LEU A 18 -6.99 0.41 -9.48
C LEU A 18 -8.34 0.00 -8.88
N GLY A 19 -9.33 0.84 -9.13
CA GLY A 19 -10.70 0.63 -8.70
C GLY A 19 -11.33 -0.61 -9.34
N SER A 20 -12.45 -1.05 -8.79
CA SER A 20 -13.21 -2.16 -9.38
C SER A 20 -13.76 -1.81 -10.76
N HIS A 21 -14.12 -0.55 -10.99
CA HIS A 21 -14.72 -0.06 -12.24
C HIS A 21 -13.95 1.12 -12.83
N ALA A 22 -13.84 1.17 -14.15
CA ALA A 22 -13.15 2.23 -14.87
C ALA A 22 -13.92 3.56 -14.77
N GLY A 23 -13.20 4.64 -14.42
CA GLY A 23 -13.76 5.99 -14.34
C GLY A 23 -14.45 6.34 -13.02
N GLU A 24 -14.59 5.38 -12.10
CA GLU A 24 -15.22 5.59 -10.79
C GLU A 24 -14.32 5.08 -9.65
N LEU A 25 -14.55 5.61 -8.44
CA LEU A 25 -14.02 5.06 -7.20
C LEU A 25 -15.18 4.49 -6.39
N CYS A 26 -15.33 3.18 -6.43
CA CYS A 26 -16.37 2.47 -5.72
C CYS A 26 -16.07 2.34 -4.22
N PHE A 27 -17.09 2.02 -3.43
CA PHE A 27 -16.99 2.04 -1.96
C PHE A 27 -15.86 1.16 -1.39
N ASN A 28 -15.59 0.02 -2.03
CA ASN A 28 -14.55 -0.93 -1.63
C ASN A 28 -13.20 -0.72 -2.32
N ASP A 29 -13.06 0.36 -3.10
CA ASP A 29 -11.82 0.63 -3.81
C ASP A 29 -10.76 1.15 -2.83
N ARG A 30 -9.60 0.48 -2.82
CA ARG A 30 -8.44 0.80 -1.96
C ARG A 30 -7.15 0.90 -2.76
N ALA A 31 -7.05 0.11 -3.83
CA ALA A 31 -5.80 -0.08 -4.54
C ALA A 31 -5.36 1.15 -5.32
N LEU A 32 -4.14 1.62 -5.05
CA LEU A 32 -3.47 2.66 -5.81
C LEU A 32 -2.13 2.14 -6.31
N LEU A 33 -1.78 2.43 -7.56
CA LEU A 33 -0.46 2.18 -8.10
C LEU A 33 0.30 3.49 -8.27
N PHE A 34 1.37 3.65 -7.53
CA PHE A 34 2.30 4.77 -7.64
C PHE A 34 3.44 4.40 -8.59
N GLU A 35 3.84 5.32 -9.44
CA GLU A 35 5.03 5.22 -10.28
C GLU A 35 5.85 6.50 -10.12
N ASP A 36 7.08 6.36 -9.62
CA ASP A 36 7.99 7.48 -9.43
C ASP A 36 8.76 7.80 -10.72
N PRO A 37 9.42 8.98 -10.82
CA PRO A 37 10.20 9.36 -12.00
C PRO A 37 11.36 8.42 -12.36
N THR A 38 11.81 7.56 -11.44
CA THR A 38 12.81 6.53 -11.73
C THR A 38 12.21 5.22 -12.25
N GLY A 39 10.87 5.08 -12.28
CA GLY A 39 10.18 3.87 -12.72
C GLY A 39 9.90 2.87 -11.60
N VAL A 40 10.18 3.18 -10.33
CA VAL A 40 9.74 2.36 -9.20
C VAL A 40 8.21 2.38 -9.14
N ARG A 41 7.61 1.19 -9.05
CA ARG A 41 6.16 0.99 -9.09
C ARG A 41 5.71 0.33 -7.81
N ILE A 42 4.84 1.00 -7.07
CA ILE A 42 4.41 0.62 -5.73
C ILE A 42 2.90 0.44 -5.72
N LEU A 43 2.45 -0.79 -5.49
CA LEU A 43 1.04 -1.10 -5.26
C LEU A 43 0.72 -0.88 -3.79
N TYR A 44 -0.24 -0.01 -3.49
CA TYR A 44 -0.73 0.28 -2.16
C TYR A 44 -2.08 -0.40 -1.97
N ASP A 45 -2.18 -1.29 -0.98
CA ASP A 45 -3.37 -2.05 -0.62
C ASP A 45 -4.07 -2.71 -1.83
N ALA A 46 -3.53 -3.84 -2.28
CA ALA A 46 -4.12 -4.61 -3.39
C ALA A 46 -5.62 -4.86 -3.23
N GLY A 47 -6.06 -5.07 -1.99
CA GLY A 47 -7.46 -5.14 -1.61
C GLY A 47 -8.26 -6.15 -2.41
N ARG A 48 -9.55 -5.86 -2.57
CA ARG A 48 -10.50 -6.71 -3.30
C ARG A 48 -10.64 -6.33 -4.78
N THR A 49 -10.05 -5.22 -5.22
CA THR A 49 -10.32 -4.63 -6.55
C THR A 49 -9.33 -5.05 -7.63
N VAL A 50 -8.15 -5.52 -7.24
CA VAL A 50 -7.15 -6.05 -8.17
C VAL A 50 -7.44 -7.53 -8.43
N ALA A 51 -7.44 -7.94 -9.69
CA ALA A 51 -7.76 -9.32 -10.13
C ALA A 51 -6.56 -10.28 -10.01
N GLY A 52 -5.83 -10.22 -8.88
CA GLY A 52 -4.64 -11.04 -8.64
C GLY A 52 -3.40 -10.64 -9.44
N GLY A 53 -2.37 -11.48 -9.38
CA GLY A 53 -1.07 -11.21 -10.01
C GLY A 53 -1.08 -11.14 -11.54
N THR A 54 -2.14 -11.64 -12.19
CA THR A 54 -2.32 -11.60 -13.64
C THR A 54 -3.17 -10.42 -14.12
N ASP A 55 -3.61 -9.54 -13.22
CA ASP A 55 -4.38 -8.36 -13.59
C ASP A 55 -3.57 -7.50 -14.60
N PRO A 56 -4.07 -7.30 -15.83
CA PRO A 56 -3.31 -6.62 -16.88
C PRO A 56 -3.03 -5.15 -16.55
N ARG A 57 -3.80 -4.54 -15.64
CA ARG A 57 -3.62 -3.15 -15.20
C ARG A 57 -2.36 -2.97 -14.36
N LEU A 58 -1.84 -4.03 -13.75
CA LEU A 58 -0.68 -3.95 -12.87
C LEU A 58 0.64 -3.72 -13.63
N GLY A 59 0.86 -4.37 -14.77
CA GLY A 59 2.20 -4.44 -15.36
C GLY A 59 3.25 -4.92 -14.35
N GLU A 60 4.39 -4.24 -14.26
CA GLU A 60 5.41 -4.45 -13.22
C GLU A 60 4.98 -3.84 -11.88
N VAL A 61 5.21 -4.59 -10.80
CA VAL A 61 4.99 -4.13 -9.42
C VAL A 61 6.23 -4.44 -8.62
N HIS A 62 7.04 -3.41 -8.37
CA HIS A 62 8.31 -3.56 -7.66
C HIS A 62 8.09 -3.75 -6.15
N VAL A 63 7.08 -3.08 -5.61
CA VAL A 63 6.77 -3.07 -4.18
C VAL A 63 5.27 -3.22 -3.96
N VAL A 64 4.88 -4.00 -2.95
CA VAL A 64 3.52 -3.99 -2.40
C VAL A 64 3.56 -3.44 -0.98
N LEU A 65 2.77 -2.40 -0.73
CA LEU A 65 2.53 -1.83 0.60
C LEU A 65 1.18 -2.32 1.10
N LEU A 66 1.18 -2.86 2.32
CA LEU A 66 -0.04 -3.18 3.04
C LEU A 66 -0.14 -2.26 4.25
N THR A 67 -1.20 -1.47 4.32
CA THR A 67 -1.43 -0.53 5.43
C THR A 67 -1.89 -1.25 6.69
N HIS A 68 -2.89 -2.13 6.56
CA HIS A 68 -3.43 -2.95 7.64
C HIS A 68 -4.19 -4.16 7.08
N ALA A 69 -4.58 -5.08 7.96
CA ALA A 69 -4.98 -6.44 7.57
C ALA A 69 -6.50 -6.65 7.38
N HIS A 70 -7.31 -5.59 7.29
CA HIS A 70 -8.72 -5.76 6.94
C HIS A 70 -8.86 -6.36 5.53
N GLY A 71 -9.93 -7.12 5.32
CA GLY A 71 -10.15 -7.89 4.08
C GLY A 71 -10.12 -7.03 2.82
N ASP A 72 -10.63 -5.81 2.88
CA ASP A 72 -10.62 -4.83 1.79
C ASP A 72 -9.25 -4.22 1.49
N HIS A 73 -8.26 -4.39 2.37
CA HIS A 73 -6.87 -3.94 2.18
C HIS A 73 -5.93 -5.09 1.83
N ILE A 74 -5.95 -6.17 2.62
CA ILE A 74 -5.11 -7.35 2.38
C ILE A 74 -5.58 -8.20 1.20
N GLY A 75 -6.90 -8.17 0.94
CA GLY A 75 -7.57 -8.96 -0.08
C GLY A 75 -7.88 -10.37 0.42
N ASP A 76 -8.91 -10.52 1.25
CA ASP A 76 -9.54 -11.82 1.56
C ASP A 76 -10.25 -12.43 0.33
N THR A 77 -10.72 -11.55 -0.55
CA THR A 77 -11.18 -11.83 -1.91
C THR A 77 -10.41 -10.95 -2.91
N LYS A 78 -10.57 -11.22 -4.21
CA LYS A 78 -9.99 -10.46 -5.32
C LYS A 78 -11.03 -10.29 -6.42
N ALA A 79 -10.87 -9.30 -7.29
CA ALA A 79 -11.84 -9.04 -8.35
C ALA A 79 -11.93 -10.25 -9.29
N ALA A 80 -13.13 -10.61 -9.72
CA ALA A 80 -13.33 -11.65 -10.73
C ALA A 80 -12.76 -11.21 -12.11
N GLY A 81 -12.65 -9.90 -12.31
CA GLY A 81 -12.02 -9.24 -13.44
C GLY A 81 -12.20 -7.72 -13.31
N PRO A 82 -11.57 -6.91 -14.18
CA PRO A 82 -11.89 -5.49 -14.29
C PRO A 82 -13.37 -5.31 -14.65
N ASP A 83 -14.04 -4.32 -14.05
CA ASP A 83 -15.44 -3.96 -14.31
C ASP A 83 -16.46 -5.08 -14.04
N ALA A 84 -16.07 -6.11 -13.28
CA ALA A 84 -16.95 -7.24 -12.98
C ALA A 84 -17.94 -6.89 -11.85
N GLY A 85 -19.23 -7.08 -12.11
CA GLY A 85 -20.31 -6.78 -11.16
C GLY A 85 -20.86 -5.36 -11.33
N ALA A 86 -21.24 -4.74 -10.23
CA ALA A 86 -21.66 -3.33 -10.18
C ALA A 86 -20.80 -2.56 -9.17
N CYS A 87 -20.75 -1.23 -9.26
CA CYS A 87 -19.87 -0.43 -8.40
C CYS A 87 -20.20 -0.57 -6.90
N ASP A 88 -21.47 -0.66 -6.54
CA ASP A 88 -21.93 -0.91 -5.17
C ASP A 88 -21.83 -2.39 -4.75
N GLN A 89 -21.73 -3.30 -5.72
CA GLN A 89 -21.57 -4.73 -5.50
C GLN A 89 -20.60 -5.39 -6.50
N PRO A 90 -19.28 -5.13 -6.39
CA PRO A 90 -18.30 -5.70 -7.32
C PRO A 90 -18.25 -7.22 -7.20
N ALA A 91 -18.11 -7.90 -8.33
CA ALA A 91 -17.98 -9.35 -8.35
C ALA A 91 -16.56 -9.77 -7.93
N THR A 92 -16.48 -10.58 -6.89
CA THR A 92 -15.20 -11.07 -6.36
C THR A 92 -15.14 -12.59 -6.31
N VAL A 93 -13.91 -13.11 -6.24
CA VAL A 93 -13.61 -14.52 -5.99
C VAL A 93 -12.70 -14.62 -4.77
N SER A 94 -12.72 -15.78 -4.10
CA SER A 94 -11.88 -16.00 -2.93
C SER A 94 -10.38 -15.88 -3.25
N ALA A 95 -9.63 -15.20 -2.39
CA ALA A 95 -8.16 -15.20 -2.40
C ALA A 95 -7.58 -16.08 -1.27
N ALA A 96 -8.44 -16.78 -0.52
CA ALA A 96 -8.02 -17.73 0.48
C ALA A 96 -7.36 -18.96 -0.19
N PRO A 97 -6.35 -19.58 0.46
CA PRO A 97 -5.88 -19.30 1.82
C PRO A 97 -4.76 -18.25 1.93
N ASN A 98 -4.39 -17.56 0.83
CA ASN A 98 -3.14 -16.78 0.76
C ASN A 98 -3.28 -15.27 0.83
N SER A 99 -4.44 -14.69 0.49
CA SER A 99 -4.68 -13.25 0.24
C SER A 99 -4.19 -12.74 -1.10
N ASN A 100 -4.90 -11.74 -1.64
CA ASN A 100 -4.57 -11.10 -2.91
C ASN A 100 -3.19 -10.43 -2.87
N THR A 101 -2.85 -9.79 -1.74
CA THR A 101 -1.53 -9.18 -1.51
C THR A 101 -0.40 -10.19 -1.70
N ALA A 102 -0.52 -11.39 -1.10
CA ALA A 102 0.50 -12.42 -1.22
C ALA A 102 0.57 -13.02 -2.63
N GLU A 103 -0.57 -13.23 -3.29
CA GLU A 103 -0.62 -13.70 -4.68
C GLU A 103 0.09 -12.74 -5.64
N ILE A 104 -0.17 -11.43 -5.52
CA ILE A 104 0.46 -10.41 -6.38
C ILE A 104 1.95 -10.33 -6.10
N ALA A 105 2.37 -10.26 -4.84
CA ALA A 105 3.79 -10.22 -4.50
C ALA A 105 4.54 -11.45 -5.02
N ALA A 106 3.94 -12.65 -4.89
CA ALA A 106 4.50 -13.88 -5.41
C ALA A 106 4.61 -13.89 -6.93
N ALA A 107 3.60 -13.39 -7.64
CA ALA A 107 3.59 -13.37 -9.11
C ALA A 107 4.53 -12.31 -9.71
N LYS A 108 4.69 -11.17 -9.03
CA LYS A 108 5.47 -10.02 -9.50
C LYS A 108 6.89 -9.94 -8.93
N ASN A 109 7.28 -10.92 -8.11
CA ASN A 109 8.54 -10.89 -7.35
C ASN A 109 8.70 -9.60 -6.52
N SER A 110 7.60 -9.03 -6.00
CA SER A 110 7.64 -7.74 -5.34
C SER A 110 8.30 -7.80 -3.96
N ALA A 111 8.93 -6.70 -3.55
CA ALA A 111 9.23 -6.45 -2.16
C ALA A 111 7.94 -6.09 -1.40
N VAL A 112 7.60 -6.84 -0.35
CA VAL A 112 6.47 -6.52 0.52
C VAL A 112 6.99 -5.70 1.71
N ILE A 113 6.56 -4.44 1.80
CA ILE A 113 6.95 -3.55 2.91
C ILE A 113 5.75 -3.36 3.83
N VAL A 114 5.89 -3.81 5.07
CA VAL A 114 4.78 -3.94 6.02
C VAL A 114 5.31 -3.97 7.46
N SER A 115 4.43 -3.92 8.47
CA SER A 115 4.79 -4.10 9.88
C SER A 115 5.40 -5.47 10.18
N ASN A 116 5.98 -5.64 11.37
CA ASN A 116 6.65 -6.89 11.75
C ASN A 116 5.73 -8.12 11.69
N ASP A 117 4.59 -8.06 12.39
CA ASP A 117 3.69 -9.21 12.54
C ASP A 117 3.08 -9.63 11.20
N MET A 118 2.68 -8.65 10.39
CA MET A 118 2.14 -8.90 9.06
C MET A 118 3.19 -9.40 8.08
N GLY A 119 4.47 -9.05 8.28
CA GLY A 119 5.54 -9.54 7.43
C GLY A 119 5.73 -11.05 7.56
N ALA A 120 5.71 -11.60 8.78
CA ALA A 120 5.80 -13.04 8.99
C ALA A 120 4.59 -13.78 8.38
N PHE A 121 3.40 -13.22 8.54
CA PHE A 121 2.18 -13.77 7.93
C PHE A 121 2.29 -13.81 6.39
N LEU A 122 2.61 -12.68 5.75
CA LEU A 122 2.69 -12.60 4.29
C LEU A 122 3.86 -13.41 3.73
N ALA A 123 5.00 -13.48 4.42
CA ALA A 123 6.10 -14.37 4.06
C ALA A 123 5.63 -15.83 3.99
N ARG A 124 4.84 -16.29 4.97
CA ARG A 124 4.28 -17.64 4.96
C ARG A 124 3.28 -17.85 3.83
N LYS A 125 2.45 -16.86 3.52
CA LYS A 125 1.50 -16.95 2.39
C LYS A 125 2.20 -17.00 1.04
N ILE A 126 3.23 -16.18 0.84
CA ILE A 126 4.07 -16.21 -0.36
C ILE A 126 4.82 -17.55 -0.45
N GLN A 127 5.35 -18.06 0.66
CA GLN A 127 5.99 -19.37 0.71
C GLN A 127 5.03 -20.50 0.29
N ASN A 128 3.77 -20.47 0.75
CA ASN A 128 2.78 -21.46 0.34
C ASN A 128 2.55 -21.45 -1.18
N ILE A 129 2.64 -20.28 -1.83
CA ILE A 129 2.48 -20.15 -3.29
C ILE A 129 3.75 -20.61 -4.02
N ARG A 130 4.92 -20.23 -3.52
CA ARG A 130 6.21 -20.42 -4.23
C ARG A 130 6.87 -21.76 -3.91
N GLY A 131 6.44 -22.46 -2.86
CA GLY A 131 7.05 -23.69 -2.37
C GLY A 131 8.43 -23.50 -1.72
N ALA A 132 8.86 -22.26 -1.51
CA ALA A 132 10.16 -21.90 -0.96
C ALA A 132 10.00 -20.77 0.06
N GLU A 133 10.86 -20.75 1.08
CA GLU A 133 10.88 -19.69 2.08
C GLU A 133 11.00 -18.31 1.41
N THR A 134 10.19 -17.37 1.86
CA THR A 134 10.26 -15.98 1.36
C THR A 134 11.34 -15.24 2.15
N PRO A 135 12.45 -14.84 1.51
CA PRO A 135 13.56 -14.21 2.21
C PRO A 135 13.21 -12.81 2.71
N ALA A 136 13.98 -12.33 3.68
CA ALA A 136 13.97 -10.91 4.03
C ALA A 136 14.50 -10.06 2.86
N CYS A 137 13.93 -8.86 2.66
CA CYS A 137 14.45 -7.94 1.66
C CYS A 137 15.84 -7.42 2.08
N PRO A 138 16.79 -7.31 1.13
CA PRO A 138 18.06 -6.64 1.37
C PRO A 138 17.88 -5.26 2.01
N ALA A 139 18.84 -4.88 2.84
CA ALA A 139 18.81 -3.63 3.58
C ALA A 139 20.21 -3.04 3.65
N THR A 140 20.49 -2.05 2.80
CA THR A 140 21.80 -1.38 2.77
C THR A 140 21.72 0.01 3.40
N GLY A 141 22.69 0.34 4.24
CA GLY A 141 22.82 1.66 4.87
C GLY A 141 21.67 2.04 5.81
N LEU A 142 21.66 3.31 6.25
CA LEU A 142 20.68 3.85 7.20
C LEU A 142 19.26 3.95 6.64
N GLY A 143 19.12 3.96 5.30
CA GLY A 143 17.84 3.92 4.61
C GLY A 143 17.26 2.52 4.45
N ARG A 144 17.95 1.46 4.90
CA ARG A 144 17.56 0.04 4.70
C ARG A 144 17.18 -0.24 3.24
N GLU A 145 18.03 0.22 2.35
CA GLU A 145 17.75 0.27 0.92
C GLU A 145 17.57 -1.12 0.31
N VAL A 146 16.58 -1.26 -0.58
CA VAL A 146 16.38 -2.41 -1.45
C VAL A 146 16.43 -1.95 -2.92
N THR A 147 17.24 -2.63 -3.73
CA THR A 147 17.26 -2.43 -5.19
C THR A 147 16.17 -3.26 -5.86
N VAL A 148 15.43 -2.66 -6.78
CA VAL A 148 14.42 -3.29 -7.64
C VAL A 148 14.84 -3.15 -9.13
N PRO A 149 14.27 -3.95 -10.07
CA PRO A 149 13.39 -5.10 -9.86
C PRO A 149 14.10 -6.25 -9.11
N ARG A 150 13.30 -7.13 -8.48
CA ARG A 150 13.81 -8.31 -7.79
C ARG A 150 13.57 -9.56 -8.64
N SER A 151 14.46 -10.55 -8.51
CA SER A 151 14.28 -11.87 -9.14
C SER A 151 13.38 -12.82 -8.32
N SER A 152 13.10 -12.49 -7.06
CA SER A 152 12.21 -13.23 -6.17
C SER A 152 11.53 -12.28 -5.18
N PRO A 153 10.32 -12.62 -4.69
CA PRO A 153 9.67 -11.82 -3.66
C PRO A 153 10.48 -11.82 -2.37
N CYS A 154 10.33 -10.75 -1.59
CA CYS A 154 10.95 -10.64 -0.28
C CYS A 154 10.04 -9.86 0.67
N VAL A 155 10.27 -9.98 1.97
CA VAL A 155 9.56 -9.18 2.98
C VAL A 155 10.53 -8.22 3.67
N GLY A 156 10.21 -6.93 3.62
CA GLY A 156 10.99 -5.86 4.22
C GLY A 156 10.19 -5.17 5.31
N ASN A 157 10.36 -5.60 6.56
CA ASN A 157 9.61 -4.99 7.65
C ASN A 157 10.04 -3.54 7.90
N VAL A 158 9.06 -2.74 8.35
CA VAL A 158 9.21 -1.35 8.78
C VAL A 158 8.41 -1.13 10.05
N GLN A 159 9.03 -0.52 11.05
CA GLN A 159 8.44 -0.22 12.35
C GLN A 159 8.15 1.28 12.50
N LEU A 160 7.53 1.67 13.60
CA LEU A 160 7.33 3.08 13.96
C LEU A 160 8.66 3.83 13.97
N GLY A 161 8.69 4.99 13.30
CA GLY A 161 9.91 5.78 13.10
C GLY A 161 10.93 5.16 12.14
N GLY A 162 10.66 3.94 11.64
CA GLY A 162 11.47 3.25 10.66
C GLY A 162 11.22 3.77 9.24
N LYS A 163 12.23 3.59 8.40
CA LYS A 163 12.16 3.90 6.97
C LYS A 163 12.80 2.81 6.13
N ARG A 164 12.32 2.67 4.90
CA ARG A 164 12.94 1.85 3.85
C ARG A 164 13.00 2.63 2.56
N THR A 165 14.16 2.64 1.92
CA THR A 165 14.34 3.21 0.59
C THR A 165 14.26 2.10 -0.46
N VAL A 166 13.53 2.34 -1.54
CA VAL A 166 13.45 1.47 -2.71
C VAL A 166 14.08 2.21 -3.87
N ARG A 167 15.04 1.58 -4.54
CA ARG A 167 15.80 2.22 -5.63
C ARG A 167 15.76 1.33 -6.86
N ASP A 168 15.44 1.92 -8.01
CA ASP A 168 15.54 1.19 -9.27
C ASP A 168 17.02 0.98 -9.66
N PHE A 169 17.30 -0.13 -10.34
CA PHE A 169 18.65 -0.47 -10.75
C PHE A 169 19.20 0.59 -11.73
N GLY A 170 20.42 1.08 -11.46
CA GLY A 170 21.04 2.11 -12.30
C GLY A 170 20.64 3.54 -11.98
N HIS A 171 19.79 3.75 -10.96
CA HIS A 171 19.43 5.08 -10.47
C HIS A 171 20.11 5.38 -9.11
N ASP A 172 20.44 6.66 -8.89
CA ASP A 172 21.06 7.13 -7.64
C ASP A 172 20.04 7.67 -6.62
N ARG A 173 18.78 7.77 -7.03
CA ARG A 173 17.66 8.24 -6.20
C ARG A 173 16.64 7.12 -6.06
N GLY A 174 15.91 7.13 -4.96
CA GLY A 174 14.88 6.12 -4.68
C GLY A 174 13.72 6.70 -3.88
N VAL A 175 12.67 5.89 -3.76
CA VAL A 175 11.46 6.21 -3.01
C VAL A 175 11.67 5.79 -1.56
N GLN A 176 11.55 6.73 -0.62
CA GLN A 176 11.60 6.42 0.81
C GLN A 176 10.19 6.23 1.35
N ILE A 177 9.96 5.06 1.94
CA ILE A 177 8.72 4.69 2.63
C ILE A 177 8.98 4.80 4.12
N ALA A 178 8.19 5.61 4.82
CA ALA A 178 8.25 5.78 6.26
C ALA A 178 6.88 5.55 6.88
N LEU A 179 6.82 4.87 8.03
CA LEU A 179 5.59 4.83 8.82
C LEU A 179 5.47 6.12 9.62
N VAL A 180 4.39 6.85 9.36
CA VAL A 180 3.93 7.96 10.18
C VAL A 180 2.83 7.46 11.11
N HIS A 181 2.87 7.90 12.37
CA HIS A 181 1.78 7.62 13.30
C HIS A 181 0.58 8.48 12.93
N ALA A 182 -0.59 7.85 12.80
CA ALA A 182 -1.85 8.58 12.78
C ALA A 182 -2.29 8.77 14.23
N ASP A 183 -2.13 9.98 14.75
CA ASP A 183 -2.76 10.41 16.00
C ASP A 183 -4.14 10.99 15.64
N HIS A 184 -5.18 10.55 16.34
CA HIS A 184 -6.52 11.08 16.17
C HIS A 184 -7.05 11.57 17.51
N SER A 185 -7.73 12.71 17.52
CA SER A 185 -8.37 13.22 18.73
C SER A 185 -9.30 12.15 19.31
N ASN A 186 -9.13 11.82 20.59
CA ASN A 186 -9.98 10.86 21.31
C ASN A 186 -11.01 11.59 22.21
N ASN A 187 -11.44 12.77 21.78
CA ASN A 187 -12.39 13.58 22.53
C ASN A 187 -13.80 13.03 22.31
N VAL A 188 -14.60 12.99 23.37
CA VAL A 188 -16.03 12.67 23.27
C VAL A 188 -16.72 13.80 22.51
N PRO A 189 -17.38 13.55 21.37
CA PRO A 189 -18.14 14.58 20.68
C PRO A 189 -19.18 15.18 21.63
N ARG A 190 -19.24 16.51 21.74
CA ARG A 190 -20.15 17.21 22.67
C ARG A 190 -21.62 16.82 22.48
N ILE A 191 -22.02 16.40 21.28
CA ILE A 191 -23.38 15.91 20.97
C ILE A 191 -23.75 14.65 21.76
N LEU A 192 -22.77 13.86 22.19
CA LEU A 192 -22.97 12.66 23.01
C LEU A 192 -23.10 13.00 24.51
N LEU A 193 -22.86 14.24 24.91
CA LEU A 193 -23.02 14.68 26.30
C LEU A 193 -24.50 15.05 26.56
N ALA A 194 -25.01 14.69 27.74
CA ALA A 194 -26.30 15.15 28.23
C ALA A 194 -26.32 16.69 28.36
N ASP A 195 -27.51 17.31 28.26
CA ASP A 195 -27.66 18.78 28.29
C ASP A 195 -27.02 19.43 29.53
N GLY A 196 -27.16 18.80 30.70
CA GLY A 196 -26.55 19.27 31.94
C GLY A 196 -25.01 19.27 31.90
N ALA A 197 -24.41 18.21 31.34
CA ALA A 197 -22.95 18.12 31.18
C ALA A 197 -22.43 19.16 30.18
N ARG A 198 -23.16 19.39 29.09
CA ARG A 198 -22.84 20.43 28.09
C ARG A 198 -22.84 21.85 28.68
N THR A 199 -23.72 22.11 29.63
CA THR A 199 -23.84 23.42 30.29
C THR A 199 -22.75 23.61 31.33
N ASN A 200 -22.52 22.58 32.16
CA ASN A 200 -21.58 22.66 33.28
C ASN A 200 -20.10 22.68 32.86
N LEU A 201 -19.76 22.10 31.70
CA LEU A 201 -18.39 22.08 31.17
C LEU A 201 -18.04 23.30 30.28
N ALA A 202 -19.01 24.16 29.96
CA ALA A 202 -18.79 25.35 29.16
C ALA A 202 -17.80 26.37 29.79
N PRO A 203 -17.77 26.59 31.12
CA PRO A 203 -16.81 27.48 31.77
C PRO A 203 -15.35 27.01 31.66
N ASP A 204 -15.12 25.70 31.55
CA ASP A 204 -13.78 25.10 31.43
C ASP A 204 -13.22 25.15 29.99
N ASN A 205 -13.86 25.93 29.12
CA ASN A 205 -13.51 26.12 27.72
C ASN A 205 -13.50 24.82 26.88
N LEU A 206 -14.25 23.80 27.31
CA LEU A 206 -14.54 22.60 26.53
C LEU A 206 -15.69 22.88 25.53
N THR A 207 -15.44 23.85 24.65
CA THR A 207 -16.42 24.40 23.70
C THR A 207 -16.36 23.77 22.30
N ALA A 208 -15.32 22.96 22.02
CA ALA A 208 -15.14 22.20 20.77
C ALA A 208 -15.82 20.82 20.85
#